data_AF-A0A015K7Y6-F1
#
_entry.id   AF-A0A015K7Y6-F1
#
_cell.length_a   1.000
_cell.length_b   1.000
_cell.length_c   1.000
_cell.angle_alpha   90.00
_cell.angle_beta   90.00
_cell.angle_gamma   90.00
#
_symmetry.space_group_name_H-M   'P 1'
#
loop_
_entity.id
_entity.type
_entity.pdbx_description
1 polymer ?
#
loop_
_entity_poly.entity_id
_entity_poly.type
_entity_poly.pdbx_seq_one_letter_code
_entity_poly.pdbx_strand_id
1 'polypeptide(L)' 'MSSLTKYVRKGDLSSLRNYLTTIPIEEARKIINTPDIHGDTLIHFAARSHKKNILSFLIEDMGGNAMAVNIHGNFTL' A
#
# COMPACT_ATOMS: atom_id res chain seq x y z
N MET A 1 -10.11 -3.81 -7.91
CA MET A 1 -9.12 -2.84 -7.38
C MET A 1 -9.83 -1.82 -6.51
N SER A 2 -9.38 -1.62 -5.27
CA SER A 2 -10.12 -0.89 -4.23
C SER A 2 -10.02 0.63 -4.37
N SER A 3 -10.90 1.36 -3.67
CA SER A 3 -10.84 2.83 -3.57
C SER A 3 -9.50 3.34 -3.01
N LEU A 4 -8.77 2.52 -2.24
CA LEU A 4 -7.48 2.88 -1.65
C LEU A 4 -6.37 3.02 -2.69
N THR A 5 -6.34 2.14 -3.68
CA THR A 5 -5.33 2.18 -4.75
C THR A 5 -5.43 3.49 -5.56
N LYS A 6 -6.62 4.08 -5.65
CA LYS A 6 -6.83 5.40 -6.28
C LYS A 6 -6.11 6.52 -5.52
N TYR A 7 -6.16 6.53 -4.18
CA TYR A 7 -5.42 7.52 -3.39
C TYR A 7 -3.92 7.38 -3.60
N VAL A 8 -3.41 6.14 -3.62
CA VAL A 8 -2.01 5.84 -3.92
C VAL A 8 -1.61 6.38 -5.29
N ARG A 9 -2.31 6.01 -6.37
CA ARG A 9 -1.97 6.46 -7.73
C ARG A 9 -2.00 7.98 -7.87
N LYS A 10 -2.95 8.64 -7.20
CA LYS A 10 -3.04 10.12 -7.16
C LYS A 10 -1.98 10.78 -6.28
N GLY A 11 -1.33 10.05 -5.37
CA GLY A 11 -0.42 10.62 -4.37
C GLY A 11 -1.13 11.29 -3.20
N ASP A 12 -2.40 10.96 -2.97
CA ASP A 12 -3.23 11.52 -1.91
C ASP A 12 -2.97 10.80 -0.58
N LEU A 13 -1.87 11.19 0.08
CA LEU A 13 -1.48 10.66 1.39
C LEU A 13 -2.51 11.01 2.47
N SER A 14 -3.15 12.18 2.41
CA SER A 14 -4.09 12.63 3.44
C SER A 14 -5.33 11.74 3.49
N SER A 15 -5.96 11.49 2.34
CA SER A 15 -7.12 10.59 2.27
C SER A 15 -6.76 9.15 2.60
N LEU A 16 -5.58 8.70 2.15
CA LEU A 16 -5.09 7.36 2.44
C LEU A 16 -4.85 7.17 3.94
N ARG A 17 -4.11 8.09 4.57
CA ARG A 17 -3.81 8.10 6.00
C ARG A 17 -5.11 8.13 6.79
N ASN A 18 -6.01 9.07 6.49
CA ASN A 18 -7.29 9.19 7.19
C ASN A 18 -8.08 7.88 7.16
N TYR A 19 -8.21 7.23 6.00
CA TYR A 19 -8.89 5.95 5.91
C TYR A 19 -8.21 4.87 6.78
N LEU A 20 -6.89 4.69 6.63
CA LEU A 20 -6.16 3.63 7.32
C LEU A 20 -6.07 3.85 8.84
N THR A 21 -6.17 5.08 9.33
CA THR A 21 -6.21 5.41 10.76
C THR A 21 -7.61 5.40 11.37
N THR A 22 -8.67 5.35 10.55
CA THR A 22 -10.06 5.25 11.05
C THR A 22 -10.50 3.84 11.40
N ILE A 23 -9.72 2.84 11.00
CA ILE A 23 -9.98 1.42 11.24
C ILE A 23 -8.92 0.84 12.20
N PRO A 24 -9.20 -0.31 12.86
CA PRO A 24 -8.20 -0.99 13.67
C PRO A 24 -6.92 -1.30 12.89
N ILE A 25 -5.77 -1.13 13.54
CA ILE A 25 -4.45 -1.27 12.90
C ILE A 25 -4.22 -2.66 12.27
N GLU A 26 -4.77 -3.71 12.87
CA GLU A 26 -4.67 -5.08 12.34
C GLU A 26 -5.45 -5.24 11.03
N GLU A 27 -6.63 -4.62 10.92
CA GLU A 27 -7.39 -4.60 9.66
C GLU A 27 -6.69 -3.73 8.61
N ALA A 28 -6.13 -2.59 9.01
CA ALA A 28 -5.34 -1.75 8.11
C ALA A 28 -4.13 -2.51 7.55
N ARG A 29 -3.39 -3.22 8.40
CA ARG A 29 -2.26 -4.07 8.01
C ARG A 29 -2.67 -5.19 7.08
N LYS A 30 -3.80 -5.85 7.37
CA LYS A 30 -4.37 -6.88 6.50
C LYS A 30 -4.64 -6.30 5.12
N ILE A 31 -5.28 -5.13 5.03
CA ILE A 31 -5.55 -4.46 3.74
C ILE A 31 -4.25 -4.11 3.00
N ILE A 32 -3.23 -3.59 3.68
CA ILE A 32 -1.96 -3.19 3.07
C ILE A 32 -1.22 -4.38 2.47
N ASN A 33 -1.21 -5.50 3.19
CA ASN A 33 -0.45 -6.70 2.84
C ASN A 33 -1.24 -7.71 2.00
N THR A 34 -2.55 -7.55 1.86
CA THR A 34 -3.37 -8.42 1.00
C THR A 34 -3.07 -8.09 -0.47
N PRO A 35 -2.55 -9.04 -1.25
CA PRO A 35 -2.33 -8.83 -2.67
C PRO A 35 -3.65 -8.85 -3.45
N ASP A 36 -3.67 -8.18 -4.60
CA ASP A 36 -4.74 -8.34 -5.59
C ASP A 36 -4.56 -9.62 -6.43
N ILE A 37 -5.36 -9.76 -7.50
CA ILE A 37 -5.32 -10.91 -8.42
C ILE A 37 -3.97 -11.06 -9.16
N HIS A 38 -3.15 -10.01 -9.19
CA HIS A 38 -1.82 -10.01 -9.78
C HIS A 38 -0.71 -10.16 -8.73
N GLY A 39 -1.05 -10.40 -7.46
CA GLY A 39 -0.05 -10.40 -6.38
C GLY A 39 0.35 -9.00 -5.94
N ASP A 40 -0.21 -7.93 -6.51
CA ASP A 40 0.18 -6.57 -6.20
C ASP A 40 -0.49 -6.12 -4.89
N THR A 41 0.34 -5.81 -3.90
CA THR A 41 -0.08 -5.17 -2.64
C THR A 41 -0.16 -3.65 -2.77
N LEU A 42 -0.69 -2.95 -1.76
CA LEU A 42 -0.79 -1.49 -1.77
C LEU A 42 0.58 -0.80 -1.96
N ILE A 43 1.64 -1.44 -1.47
CA ILE A 43 3.04 -0.99 -1.57
C ILE A 43 3.54 -1.09 -3.02
N HIS A 44 3.17 -2.15 -3.77
CA HIS A 44 3.53 -2.28 -5.19
C HIS A 44 3.01 -1.08 -5.98
N PHE A 45 1.77 -0.66 -5.72
CA PHE A 45 1.19 0.50 -6.38
C PHE A 45 1.91 1.80 -5.99
N ALA A 46 2.34 1.96 -4.74
CA ALA A 46 3.05 3.14 -4.27
C ALA A 46 4.43 3.26 -4.92
N ALA A 47 5.18 2.15 -4.96
CA ALA A 47 6.50 2.07 -5.58
C ALA A 47 6.43 2.34 -7.10
N ARG A 48 5.54 1.64 -7.81
CA ARG A 48 5.33 1.82 -9.27
C ARG A 48 4.85 3.23 -9.64
N SER A 49 4.13 3.89 -8.73
CA SER A 49 3.65 5.27 -8.94
C SER A 49 4.64 6.34 -8.44
N HIS A 50 5.85 5.93 -8.03
CA HIS A 50 6.90 6.78 -7.46
C HIS A 50 6.44 7.66 -6.29
N LYS A 51 5.50 7.17 -5.46
CA LYS A 51 4.93 7.92 -4.33
C LYS A 51 5.73 7.66 -3.06
N LYS A 52 6.93 8.24 -2.98
CA LYS A 52 7.86 8.04 -1.85
C LYS A 52 7.23 8.32 -0.48
N ASN A 53 6.45 9.39 -0.36
CA ASN A 53 5.76 9.76 0.88
C ASN A 53 4.74 8.70 1.33
N ILE A 54 3.99 8.14 0.38
CA ILE A 54 3.04 7.05 0.64
C ILE A 54 3.79 5.76 0.94
N LEU A 55 4.88 5.49 0.23
CA LEU A 55 5.70 4.30 0.43
C LEU A 55 6.30 4.28 1.84
N SER A 56 6.93 5.37 2.28
CA SER A 56 7.42 5.53 3.66
C SER A 56 6.29 5.36 4.68
N PHE A 57 5.15 6.01 4.47
CA PHE A 57 3.99 5.85 5.36
C PHE A 57 3.53 4.38 5.49
N LEU A 58 3.40 3.67 4.37
CA LEU A 58 2.93 2.28 4.38
C LEU A 58 3.94 1.33 5.05
N ILE A 59 5.24 1.57 4.91
CA ILE A 59 6.29 0.71 5.47
C ILE A 59 6.55 1.06 6.93
N GLU A 60 6.86 2.33 7.20
CA GLU A 60 7.36 2.81 8.48
C GLU A 60 6.23 2.97 9.50
N ASP A 61 5.11 3.62 9.13
CA ASP A 61 4.02 3.90 10.08
C ASP A 61 3.04 2.71 10.19
N MET A 62 2.83 1.98 9.10
CA MET A 62 1.79 0.94 9.05
C MET A 62 2.33 -0.49 9.12
N GLY A 63 3.64 -0.72 8.99
CA GLY A 63 4.25 -2.05 9.04
C GLY A 63 3.97 -2.91 7.79
N GLY A 64 3.91 -2.26 6.63
CA GLY A 64 3.74 -2.93 5.35
C GLY A 64 4.99 -3.71 4.91
N ASN A 65 4.79 -4.87 4.28
CA ASN A 65 5.90 -5.71 3.82
C ASN A 65 6.56 -5.13 2.55
N ALA A 66 7.68 -4.43 2.72
CA ALA A 66 8.47 -3.84 1.65
C ALA A 66 9.15 -4.85 0.71
N MET A 67 9.25 -6.11 1.12
CA MET A 67 9.87 -7.19 0.35
C MET A 67 8.83 -8.14 -0.27
N ALA A 68 7.56 -7.73 -0.31
CA ALA A 68 6.52 -8.52 -0.95
C ALA A 68 6.85 -8.71 -2.44
N VAL A 69 6.63 -9.93 -2.92
CA VAL A 69 6.84 -10.31 -4.32
C VAL A 69 5.49 -10.62 -4.93
N ASN A 70 5.16 -9.99 -6.05
CA ASN A 70 3.92 -10.27 -6.79
C ASN A 70 4.04 -11.54 -7.66
N ILE A 71 2.99 -11.93 -8.39
CA ILE A 71 3.02 -13.17 -9.20
C ILE A 71 4.01 -13.12 -10.36
N HIS A 72 4.48 -11.92 -10.72
CA HIS A 72 5.44 -11.70 -11.79
C HIS A 72 6.90 -11.72 -11.29
N GLY A 73 7.12 -11.93 -9.98
CA GLY A 73 8.45 -11.90 -9.39
C GLY A 73 8.98 -10.50 -9.12
N ASN A 74 8.14 -9.45 -9.23
CA ASN A 74 8.58 -8.09 -8.98
C ASN A 74 8.63 -7.82 -7.48
N PHE A 75 9.77 -7.33 -7.01
CA PHE A 75 9.92 -6.79 -5.66
C PHE A 75 9.24 -5.43 -5.56
N THR A 76 8.85 -5.08 -4.34
CA THR A 76 8.20 -3.81 -4.04
C THR A 76 9.16 -2.62 -3.97
N LEU A 77 10.46 -2.86 -3.84
CA LEU A 77 11.54 -1.87 -3.75
C LEU A 77 12.66 -2.18 -4.75
#